data_AF-A0A7V8ZJG7-F1
#
_entry.id   AF-A0A7V8ZJG7-F1
#
_cell.length_a   1.000
_cell.length_b   1.000
_cell.length_c   1.000
_cell.angle_alpha   90.00
_cell.angle_beta   90.00
_cell.angle_gamma   90.00
#
_symmetry.space_group_name_H-M   'P 1'
#
loop_
_entity.id
_entity.type
_entity.pdbx_description
1 polymer ?
#
loop_
_entity_poly.entity_id
_entity_poly.type
_entity_poly.pdbx_seq_one_letter_code
_entity_poly.pdbx_strand_id
1 'polypeptide(L)'
;MFAIASLLAVVAVSLLVTRVATVILVASGMSSESARFQARSAFTGAGFTTNESEDIVSHPLRRRVVMTLMLLGNAGIVAAASGLIIGFRGGASGSEALKALALVVGLLAVVFVSRSSVVDRRLTVWIGHALHRWTELPEKDSGELLQLPDDRVVAELAVREGDWMAGRTLTELDLRGQGARVLGIQRCKGGYEDELTGRTSAVPGDVL
;
A
#
# COMPACT_ATOMS: atom_id res chain seq x y z
N MET A 1 -29.45 18.37 14.14
CA MET A 1 -28.67 18.63 12.91
C MET A 1 -27.18 18.41 13.13
N PHE A 2 -26.52 19.09 14.08
CA PHE A 2 -25.08 18.87 14.34
C PHE A 2 -24.69 17.42 14.65
N ALA A 3 -25.46 16.71 15.47
CA ALA A 3 -25.20 15.30 15.80
C ALA A 3 -25.30 14.35 14.59
N ILE A 4 -26.22 14.63 13.66
CA ILE A 4 -26.37 13.85 12.42
C ILE A 4 -25.20 14.16 11.49
N ALA A 5 -24.85 15.44 11.33
CA ALA A 5 -23.71 15.85 10.53
C ALA A 5 -22.40 15.26 11.07
N SER A 6 -22.19 15.25 12.39
CA SER A 6 -21.01 14.64 13.01
C SER A 6 -20.97 13.13 12.78
N LEU A 7 -22.11 12.44 12.88
CA LEU A 7 -22.18 11.00 12.59
C LEU A 7 -21.82 10.70 11.13
N LEU A 8 -22.40 11.44 10.18
CA LEU A 8 -22.08 11.31 8.75
C LEU A 8 -20.60 11.61 8.50
N ALA A 9 -20.04 12.62 9.16
CA ALA A 9 -18.62 12.96 9.08
C ALA A 9 -17.75 11.82 9.63
N VAL A 10 -18.08 11.24 10.78
CA VAL A 10 -17.36 10.08 11.34
C VAL A 10 -17.37 8.92 10.35
N VAL A 11 -18.50 8.59 9.74
CA VAL A 11 -18.59 7.53 8.73
C VAL A 11 -17.75 7.87 7.49
N ALA A 12 -17.84 9.10 6.98
CA ALA A 12 -17.07 9.53 5.81
C ALA A 12 -15.56 9.49 6.06
N VAL A 13 -15.10 9.96 7.24
CA VAL A 13 -13.70 9.91 7.66
C VAL A 13 -13.24 8.47 7.84
N SER A 14 -14.05 7.60 8.45
CA SER A 14 -13.75 6.17 8.59
C SER A 14 -13.51 5.50 7.24
N LEU A 15 -14.36 5.79 6.25
CA LEU A 15 -14.20 5.29 4.88
C LEU A 15 -12.94 5.86 4.19
N LEU A 16 -12.62 7.13 4.44
CA LEU A 16 -11.42 7.74 3.90
C LEU A 16 -10.15 7.12 4.50
N VAL A 17 -10.09 6.98 5.83
CA VAL A 17 -8.95 6.40 6.55
C VAL A 17 -8.71 4.96 6.12
N THR A 18 -9.75 4.14 6.02
CA THR A 18 -9.64 2.76 5.55
C THR A 18 -9.16 2.69 4.10
N ARG A 19 -9.56 3.62 3.23
CA ARG A 19 -9.07 3.71 1.85
C ARG A 19 -7.61 4.13 1.79
N VAL A 20 -7.19 5.13 2.58
CA VAL A 20 -5.79 5.54 2.68
C VAL A 20 -4.93 4.37 3.11
N ALA A 21 -5.33 3.66 4.16
CA ALA A 21 -4.60 2.48 4.62
C ALA A 21 -4.53 1.38 3.55
N THR A 22 -5.62 1.16 2.79
CA THR A 22 -5.61 0.21 1.67
C THR A 22 -4.54 0.56 0.65
N VAL A 23 -4.43 1.84 0.26
CA VAL A 23 -3.39 2.32 -0.68
C VAL A 23 -1.98 2.10 -0.11
N ILE A 24 -1.77 2.37 1.17
CA ILE A 24 -0.47 2.16 1.82
C ILE A 24 -0.09 0.67 1.85
N LEU A 25 -1.04 -0.20 2.20
CA LEU A 25 -0.82 -1.65 2.24
C LEU A 25 -0.51 -2.20 0.85
N VAL A 26 -1.23 -1.76 -0.18
CA VAL A 26 -0.91 -2.11 -1.59
C VAL A 26 0.47 -1.61 -2.00
N ALA A 27 0.84 -0.38 -1.61
CA ALA A 27 2.16 0.16 -1.89
C ALA A 27 3.30 -0.65 -1.23
N SER A 28 3.00 -1.39 -0.15
CA SER A 28 3.95 -2.27 0.53
C SER A 28 4.05 -3.69 -0.05
N GLY A 29 3.40 -3.99 -1.19
CA GLY A 29 3.46 -5.31 -1.86
C GLY A 29 2.21 -6.18 -1.71
N MET A 30 1.24 -5.80 -0.87
CA MET A 30 0.02 -6.59 -0.72
C MET A 30 -0.89 -6.54 -1.94
N SER A 31 -1.57 -7.65 -2.24
CA SER A 31 -2.63 -7.67 -3.25
C SER A 31 -3.75 -6.70 -2.88
N SER A 32 -4.37 -6.08 -3.88
CA SER A 32 -5.44 -5.08 -3.67
C SER A 32 -6.66 -5.64 -2.91
N GLU A 33 -6.98 -6.91 -3.14
CA GLU A 33 -8.05 -7.60 -2.43
C GLU A 33 -7.70 -7.84 -0.96
N SER A 34 -6.51 -8.37 -0.67
CA SER A 34 -6.04 -8.58 0.70
C SER A 34 -5.94 -7.27 1.45
N ALA A 35 -5.25 -6.27 0.89
CA ALA A 35 -5.10 -4.95 1.52
C ALA A 35 -6.45 -4.30 1.90
N ARG A 36 -7.47 -4.43 1.04
CA ARG A 36 -8.81 -3.88 1.30
C ARG A 36 -9.54 -4.65 2.38
N PHE A 37 -9.39 -5.97 2.40
CA PHE A 37 -9.94 -6.81 3.47
C PHE A 37 -9.24 -6.49 4.80
N GLN A 38 -7.90 -6.49 4.82
CA GLN A 38 -7.11 -6.20 6.01
C GLN A 38 -7.40 -4.81 6.59
N ALA A 39 -7.45 -3.77 5.76
CA ALA A 39 -7.75 -2.42 6.23
C ALA A 39 -9.14 -2.31 6.87
N ARG A 40 -10.13 -3.06 6.34
CA ARG A 40 -11.48 -3.10 6.92
C ARG A 40 -11.52 -3.91 8.20
N SER A 41 -10.95 -5.11 8.21
CA SER A 41 -10.93 -5.99 9.38
C SER A 41 -10.15 -5.37 10.54
N ALA A 42 -9.06 -4.65 10.26
CA ALA A 42 -8.32 -3.86 11.24
C ALA A 42 -9.19 -2.74 11.83
N PHE A 43 -9.88 -1.99 10.97
CA PHE A 43 -10.72 -0.87 11.39
C PHE A 43 -11.97 -1.30 12.17
N THR A 44 -12.56 -2.45 11.83
CA THR A 44 -13.74 -2.96 12.55
C THR A 44 -13.38 -3.81 13.77
N GLY A 45 -12.11 -4.19 13.93
CA GLY A 45 -11.66 -5.09 14.99
C GLY A 45 -12.10 -6.55 14.78
N ALA A 46 -12.46 -6.95 13.56
CA ALA A 46 -12.90 -8.32 13.26
C ALA A 46 -11.76 -9.35 13.38
N GLY A 47 -10.51 -8.92 13.23
CA GLY A 47 -9.32 -9.77 13.27
C GLY A 47 -8.98 -10.42 11.92
N PHE A 48 -8.00 -11.32 11.95
CA PHE A 48 -7.39 -11.93 10.77
C PHE A 48 -7.13 -13.41 10.99
N THR A 49 -6.79 -14.12 9.91
CA THR A 49 -6.19 -15.45 10.03
C THR A 49 -4.72 -15.36 10.45
N THR A 50 -4.14 -16.46 10.94
CA THR A 50 -2.76 -16.49 11.44
C THR A 50 -1.75 -16.13 10.34
N ASN A 51 -1.89 -16.70 9.15
CA ASN A 51 -1.00 -16.44 8.01
C ASN A 51 -1.05 -14.97 7.56
N GLU A 52 -2.25 -14.36 7.53
CA GLU A 52 -2.39 -12.94 7.19
C GLU A 52 -1.80 -12.03 8.28
N SER A 53 -1.91 -12.45 9.55
CA SER A 53 -1.30 -11.70 10.65
C SER A 53 0.22 -11.68 10.53
N GLU A 54 0.83 -12.82 10.19
CA GLU A 54 2.29 -12.96 9.98
C GLU A 54 2.80 -12.01 8.87
N ASP A 55 2.09 -11.95 7.74
CA ASP A 55 2.40 -11.06 6.61
C ASP A 55 2.30 -9.56 6.98
N ILE A 56 1.41 -9.21 7.91
CA ILE A 56 1.26 -7.84 8.39
C ILE A 56 2.35 -7.49 9.42
N VAL A 57 2.66 -8.40 10.36
CA VAL A 57 3.60 -8.09 11.46
C VAL A 57 5.06 -8.16 11.04
N SER A 58 5.38 -8.91 9.99
CA SER A 58 6.73 -9.04 9.41
C SER A 58 7.23 -7.72 8.82
N HIS A 59 6.32 -6.88 8.31
CA HIS A 59 6.66 -5.60 7.72
C HIS A 59 6.35 -4.41 8.67
N PRO A 60 7.34 -3.60 9.10
CA PRO A 60 7.15 -2.57 10.12
C PRO A 60 6.13 -1.48 9.73
N LEU A 61 6.08 -1.11 8.44
CA LEU A 61 5.06 -0.18 7.92
C LEU A 61 3.63 -0.74 8.03
N ARG A 62 3.39 -1.97 7.54
CA ARG A 62 2.07 -2.64 7.59
C ARG A 62 1.59 -2.74 9.03
N ARG A 63 2.47 -3.17 9.94
CA ARG A 63 2.21 -3.23 11.38
C ARG A 63 1.75 -1.89 11.96
N ARG A 64 2.44 -0.78 11.65
CA ARG A 64 2.08 0.55 12.16
C ARG A 64 0.74 1.04 11.61
N VAL A 65 0.46 0.80 10.32
CA VAL A 65 -0.82 1.16 9.69
C VAL A 65 -1.97 0.40 10.35
N VAL A 66 -1.84 -0.91 10.52
CA VAL A 66 -2.88 -1.76 11.12
C VAL A 66 -3.13 -1.41 12.58
N MET A 67 -2.09 -1.17 13.39
CA MET A 67 -2.24 -0.70 14.77
C MET A 67 -3.01 0.62 14.85
N THR A 68 -2.72 1.56 13.93
CA THR A 68 -3.40 2.85 13.87
C THR A 68 -4.88 2.69 13.49
N LEU A 69 -5.18 1.79 12.54
CA LEU A 69 -6.54 1.47 12.13
C LEU A 69 -7.36 0.87 13.28
N MET A 70 -6.78 -0.04 14.07
CA MET A 70 -7.45 -0.63 15.22
C MET A 70 -7.81 0.42 16.27
N LEU A 71 -6.91 1.37 16.54
CA LEU A 71 -7.16 2.48 17.46
C LEU A 71 -8.28 3.41 16.95
N LEU A 72 -8.17 3.85 15.68
CA LEU A 72 -9.14 4.75 15.06
C LEU A 72 -10.52 4.10 14.90
N GLY A 73 -10.55 2.80 14.62
CA GLY A 73 -11.76 2.00 14.53
C GLY A 73 -12.58 2.06 15.81
N ASN A 74 -11.95 1.72 16.93
CA ASN A 74 -12.58 1.76 18.24
C ASN A 74 -13.05 3.18 18.62
N ALA A 75 -12.21 4.20 18.38
CA ALA A 75 -12.60 5.60 18.62
C ALA A 75 -13.79 6.04 17.75
N GLY A 76 -13.81 5.62 16.48
CA GLY A 76 -14.88 5.92 15.53
C GLY A 76 -16.22 5.32 15.95
N ILE A 77 -16.24 4.06 16.41
CA ILE A 77 -17.46 3.41 16.91
C ILE A 77 -18.02 4.16 18.12
N VAL A 78 -17.17 4.53 19.09
CA VAL A 78 -17.59 5.28 20.28
C VAL A 78 -18.13 6.66 19.92
N ALA A 79 -17.47 7.38 19.00
CA ALA A 79 -17.92 8.68 18.51
C ALA A 79 -19.27 8.58 17.78
N ALA A 80 -19.44 7.56 16.93
CA ALA A 80 -20.69 7.31 16.20
C ALA A 80 -21.85 6.99 17.16
N ALA A 81 -21.62 6.09 18.12
CA ALA A 81 -22.62 5.73 19.14
C ALA A 81 -23.02 6.95 19.98
N SER A 82 -22.05 7.74 20.44
CA SER A 82 -22.31 8.97 21.20
C SER A 82 -23.11 9.99 20.38
N GLY A 83 -22.78 10.15 19.09
CA GLY A 83 -23.50 11.02 18.17
C GLY A 83 -24.96 10.59 17.97
N LEU A 84 -25.23 9.28 17.86
CA LEU A 84 -26.59 8.75 17.80
C LEU A 84 -27.37 9.04 19.09
N ILE A 85 -26.79 8.74 20.25
CA ILE A 85 -27.44 8.94 21.55
C ILE A 85 -27.81 10.41 21.74
N ILE A 86 -26.88 11.33 21.46
CA ILE A 86 -27.12 12.77 21.57
C ILE A 86 -28.11 13.26 20.52
N GLY A 87 -28.01 12.74 19.29
CA GLY A 87 -28.82 13.18 18.15
C GLY A 87 -30.32 12.85 18.27
N PHE A 88 -30.65 11.77 18.99
CA PHE A 88 -32.01 11.28 19.20
C PHE A 88 -32.50 11.42 20.65
N ARG A 89 -31.76 12.14 21.50
CA ARG A 89 -32.21 12.44 22.87
C ARG A 89 -33.37 13.44 22.82
N GLY A 90 -34.59 13.01 23.18
CA GLY A 90 -35.73 13.93 23.34
C GLY A 90 -37.14 13.41 23.03
N GLY A 91 -37.30 12.25 22.37
CA GLY A 91 -38.63 11.65 22.13
C GLY A 91 -39.51 12.40 21.11
N ALA A 92 -40.52 11.68 20.59
CA ALA A 92 -41.27 11.97 19.36
C ALA A 92 -41.94 13.36 19.28
N SER A 93 -41.24 14.30 18.63
CA SER A 93 -41.87 15.40 17.90
C SER A 93 -41.82 15.10 16.39
N GLY A 94 -42.65 15.74 15.57
CA GLY A 94 -42.59 15.58 14.10
C GLY A 94 -41.21 15.85 13.48
N SER A 95 -40.30 16.49 14.21
CA SER A 95 -38.91 16.69 13.82
C SER A 95 -38.04 15.41 13.85
N GLU A 96 -38.42 14.38 14.62
CA GLU A 96 -37.65 13.13 14.73
C GLU A 96 -37.74 12.28 13.47
N ALA A 97 -38.90 12.23 12.81
CA ALA A 97 -39.06 11.55 11.53
C ALA A 97 -38.20 12.19 10.43
N LEU A 98 -38.16 13.53 10.40
CA LEU A 98 -37.29 14.29 9.49
C LEU A 98 -35.80 14.06 9.78
N LYS A 99 -35.38 14.00 11.05
CA LYS A 99 -34.01 13.66 11.46
C LYS A 99 -33.62 12.25 11.04
N ALA A 100 -34.49 11.27 11.28
CA ALA A 100 -34.28 9.88 10.88
C ALA A 100 -34.18 9.76 9.35
N LEU A 101 -35.08 10.41 8.61
CA LEU A 101 -35.03 10.46 7.15
C LEU A 101 -33.73 11.09 6.64
N ALA A 102 -33.33 12.24 7.20
CA ALA A 102 -32.09 12.91 6.85
C ALA A 102 -30.86 12.04 7.12
N LEU A 103 -30.84 11.29 8.23
CA LEU A 103 -29.77 10.35 8.54
C LEU A 103 -29.71 9.20 7.53
N VAL A 104 -30.84 8.57 7.21
CA VAL A 104 -30.90 7.47 6.24
C VAL A 104 -30.45 7.94 4.86
N VAL A 105 -30.97 9.08 4.39
CA VAL A 105 -30.58 9.68 3.11
C VAL A 105 -29.10 10.04 3.10
N GLY A 106 -28.59 10.61 4.18
CA GLY A 106 -27.17 10.93 4.33
C GLY A 106 -26.27 9.70 4.28
N LEU A 107 -26.66 8.62 4.97
CA LEU A 107 -25.89 7.37 4.97
C LEU A 107 -25.91 6.70 3.60
N LEU A 108 -27.06 6.67 2.93
CA LEU A 108 -27.19 6.20 1.55
C LEU A 108 -26.32 7.01 0.60
N ALA A 109 -26.30 8.35 0.73
CA ALA A 109 -25.44 9.20 -0.06
C ALA A 109 -23.95 8.88 0.16
N VAL A 110 -23.51 8.70 1.40
CA VAL A 110 -22.13 8.31 1.73
C VAL A 110 -21.79 6.94 1.12
N VAL A 111 -22.68 5.95 1.23
CA VAL A 111 -22.47 4.62 0.64
C VAL A 111 -22.42 4.69 -0.89
N PHE A 112 -23.30 5.46 -1.51
CA PHE A 112 -23.32 5.65 -2.96
C PHE A 112 -22.02 6.29 -3.47
N VAL A 113 -21.59 7.38 -2.81
CA VAL A 113 -20.31 8.04 -3.12
C VAL A 113 -19.13 7.09 -2.91
N SER A 114 -19.14 6.31 -1.83
CA SER A 114 -18.08 5.34 -1.54
C SER A 114 -18.00 4.20 -2.57
N ARG A 115 -19.10 3.86 -3.23
CA ARG A 115 -19.18 2.82 -4.25
C ARG A 115 -18.85 3.30 -5.66
N SER A 116 -18.79 4.61 -5.89
CA SER A 116 -18.46 5.16 -7.21
C SER A 116 -17.02 4.86 -7.61
N SER A 117 -16.84 4.24 -8.77
CA SER A 117 -15.52 3.94 -9.36
C SER A 117 -14.73 5.21 -9.72
N VAL A 118 -15.44 6.29 -10.08
CA VAL A 118 -14.82 7.59 -10.37
C VAL A 118 -14.23 8.19 -9.11
N VAL A 119 -14.96 8.12 -8.00
CA VAL A 119 -14.52 8.61 -6.69
C VAL A 119 -13.36 7.76 -6.18
N ASP A 120 -13.44 6.43 -6.32
CA ASP A 120 -12.34 5.52 -6.01
C ASP A 120 -11.06 5.90 -6.76
N ARG A 121 -11.13 5.97 -8.10
CA ARG A 121 -9.96 6.24 -8.93
C ARG A 121 -9.34 7.59 -8.63
N ARG A 122 -10.15 8.63 -8.42
CA ARG A 122 -9.66 9.96 -8.03
C ARG A 122 -9.00 9.92 -6.66
N LEU A 123 -9.66 9.35 -5.65
CA LEU A 123 -9.11 9.26 -4.30
C LEU A 123 -7.79 8.50 -4.29
N THR A 124 -7.69 7.37 -4.98
CA THR A 124 -6.45 6.59 -5.05
C THR A 124 -5.30 7.41 -5.64
N VAL A 125 -5.54 8.14 -6.73
CA VAL A 125 -4.51 9.03 -7.34
C VAL A 125 -4.12 10.15 -6.38
N TRP A 126 -5.10 10.82 -5.77
CA TRP A 126 -4.86 11.90 -4.82
C TRP A 126 -4.10 11.42 -3.57
N ILE A 127 -4.49 10.27 -3.02
CA ILE A 127 -3.84 9.64 -1.86
C ILE A 127 -2.40 9.28 -2.23
N GLY A 128 -2.17 8.64 -3.40
CA GLY A 128 -0.83 8.30 -3.86
C GLY A 128 0.07 9.53 -4.00
N HIS A 129 -0.47 10.61 -4.58
CA HIS A 129 0.27 11.86 -4.75
C HIS A 129 0.55 12.58 -3.43
N ALA A 130 -0.38 12.52 -2.48
CA ALA A 130 -0.18 13.03 -1.13
C ALA A 130 0.86 12.20 -0.37
N LEU A 131 0.83 10.88 -0.50
CA LEU A 131 1.77 9.99 0.17
C LEU A 131 3.20 10.17 -0.33
N HIS A 132 3.42 10.27 -1.64
CA HIS A 132 4.76 10.53 -2.20
C HIS A 132 5.39 11.85 -1.71
N ARG A 133 4.57 12.82 -1.31
CA ARG A 133 5.06 14.11 -0.81
C ARG A 133 5.36 14.09 0.70
N TRP A 134 4.82 13.12 1.45
CA TRP A 134 4.85 13.12 2.93
C TRP A 134 5.52 11.87 3.52
N THR A 135 5.70 10.82 2.73
CA THR A 135 6.21 9.53 3.19
C THR A 135 7.23 9.01 2.17
N GLU A 136 8.44 8.70 2.64
CA GLU A 136 9.34 7.77 1.94
C GLU A 136 8.68 6.39 1.97
N LEU A 137 7.83 6.13 0.98
CA LEU A 137 7.37 4.78 0.71
C LEU A 137 8.63 3.94 0.43
N PRO A 138 8.78 2.76 1.04
CA PRO A 138 9.84 1.84 0.66
C PRO A 138 9.80 1.72 -0.86
N GLU A 139 10.89 2.07 -1.53
CA GLU A 139 11.01 1.82 -2.97
C GLU A 139 10.61 0.37 -3.20
N LYS A 140 9.82 0.14 -4.25
CA LYS A 140 9.43 -1.19 -4.70
C LYS A 140 10.71 -2.00 -4.85
N ASP A 141 11.01 -2.81 -3.84
CA ASP A 141 12.08 -3.79 -3.94
C ASP A 141 11.62 -4.73 -5.05
N SER A 142 12.25 -4.63 -6.21
CA SER A 142 11.79 -5.23 -7.46
C SER A 142 11.87 -6.77 -7.47
N GLY A 143 12.18 -7.36 -6.31
CA GLY A 143 12.20 -8.79 -6.07
C GLY A 143 10.83 -9.48 -6.15
N GLU A 144 9.70 -8.78 -5.94
CA GLU A 144 8.38 -9.42 -5.95
C GLU A 144 7.84 -9.77 -7.36
N LEU A 145 8.41 -9.21 -8.43
CA LEU A 145 8.05 -9.59 -9.80
C LEU A 145 8.78 -10.85 -10.29
N LEU A 146 9.81 -11.28 -9.56
CA LEU A 146 10.52 -12.52 -9.80
C LEU A 146 10.16 -13.50 -8.68
N GLN A 147 9.28 -14.46 -8.96
CA GLN A 147 9.14 -15.65 -8.12
C GLN A 147 10.42 -16.49 -8.24
N LEU A 148 11.49 -16.01 -7.63
CA LEU A 148 12.73 -16.75 -7.47
C LEU A 148 12.52 -17.75 -6.33
N PRO A 149 13.01 -18.99 -6.46
CA PRO A 149 13.08 -19.90 -5.33
C PRO A 149 13.87 -19.24 -4.17
N ASP A 150 13.57 -19.62 -2.92
CA ASP A 150 14.09 -18.99 -1.69
C ASP A 150 15.64 -18.87 -1.62
N ASP A 151 16.38 -19.56 -2.49
CA ASP A 151 17.84 -19.57 -2.59
C ASP A 151 18.43 -18.64 -3.66
N ARG A 152 17.62 -17.81 -4.34
CA ARG A 152 18.08 -16.92 -5.40
C ARG A 152 17.64 -15.48 -5.21
N VAL A 153 18.58 -14.57 -5.47
CA VAL A 153 18.35 -13.12 -5.43
C VAL A 153 18.75 -12.50 -6.77
N VAL A 154 18.08 -11.40 -7.12
CA VAL A 154 18.53 -10.52 -8.21
C VAL A 154 19.09 -9.28 -7.55
N ALA A 155 20.32 -8.92 -7.91
CA ALA A 155 21.02 -7.76 -7.39
C ALA A 155 21.71 -7.04 -8.53
N GLU A 156 21.79 -5.72 -8.43
CA GLU A 156 22.55 -4.88 -9.34
C GLU A 156 23.99 -4.74 -8.84
N LEU A 157 24.96 -4.96 -9.73
CA LEU A 157 26.39 -4.86 -9.41
C LEU A 157 27.05 -3.78 -10.27
N ALA A 158 27.34 -2.64 -9.64
CA ALA A 158 28.02 -1.52 -10.29
C ALA A 158 29.52 -1.82 -10.48
N VAL A 159 30.02 -1.67 -11.71
CA VAL A 159 31.44 -1.87 -12.04
C VAL A 159 32.21 -0.59 -11.76
N ARG A 160 33.13 -0.61 -10.79
CA ARG A 160 33.97 0.56 -10.48
C ARG A 160 35.35 0.44 -11.11
N GLU A 161 36.03 1.58 -11.23
CA GLU A 161 37.45 1.58 -11.60
C GLU A 161 38.27 0.82 -10.56
N GLY A 162 39.03 -0.18 -11.00
CA GLY A 162 39.84 -1.04 -10.14
C GLY A 162 39.13 -2.30 -9.62
N ASP A 163 37.85 -2.51 -9.94
CA ASP A 163 37.17 -3.78 -9.59
C ASP A 163 37.79 -4.96 -10.34
N TRP A 164 37.73 -6.15 -9.72
CA TRP A 164 38.19 -7.41 -10.29
C TRP A 164 37.51 -7.77 -11.63
N MET A 165 36.34 -7.17 -11.86
CA MET A 165 35.47 -7.33 -13.02
C MET A 165 35.66 -6.27 -14.10
N ALA A 166 36.34 -5.16 -13.78
CA ALA A 166 36.57 -4.06 -14.71
C ALA A 166 37.48 -4.49 -15.87
N GLY A 167 37.01 -4.26 -17.11
CA GLY A 167 37.75 -4.53 -18.34
C GLY A 167 37.84 -5.99 -18.74
N ARG A 168 37.18 -6.90 -18.02
CA ARG A 168 37.16 -8.34 -18.33
C ARG A 168 35.90 -8.74 -19.08
N THR A 169 36.02 -9.80 -19.88
CA THR A 169 34.88 -10.40 -20.58
C THR A 169 34.05 -11.29 -19.65
N LEU A 170 32.76 -11.46 -19.93
CA LEU A 170 31.89 -12.36 -19.17
C LEU A 170 32.41 -13.81 -19.16
N THR A 171 33.11 -14.24 -20.22
CA THR A 171 33.79 -15.54 -20.26
C THR A 171 34.96 -15.63 -19.28
N GLU A 172 35.76 -14.57 -19.13
CA GLU A 172 36.89 -14.54 -18.19
C GLU A 172 36.44 -14.45 -16.73
N LEU A 173 35.28 -13.85 -16.48
CA LEU A 173 34.73 -13.71 -15.13
C LEU A 173 34.11 -14.99 -14.58
N ASP A 174 33.68 -15.89 -15.47
CA ASP A 174 32.99 -17.15 -15.15
C ASP A 174 31.97 -17.00 -14.01
N LEU A 175 31.12 -15.97 -14.10
CA LEU A 175 30.13 -15.67 -13.06
C LEU A 175 29.19 -16.84 -12.79
N ARG A 176 28.93 -17.66 -13.84
CA ARG A 176 28.13 -18.88 -13.72
C ARG A 176 28.79 -19.91 -12.80
N GLY A 177 30.11 -20.09 -12.87
CA GLY A 177 30.87 -20.94 -11.95
C GLY A 177 30.86 -20.43 -10.50
N GLN A 178 30.65 -19.13 -10.31
CA GLN A 178 30.55 -18.47 -8.99
C GLN A 178 29.11 -18.40 -8.46
N GLY A 179 28.14 -19.04 -9.14
CA GLY A 179 26.74 -19.05 -8.73
C GLY A 179 25.92 -17.82 -9.16
N ALA A 180 26.49 -16.94 -9.97
CA ALA A 180 25.84 -15.73 -10.48
C ALA A 180 25.48 -15.86 -11.97
N ARG A 181 24.34 -15.30 -12.37
CA ARG A 181 23.94 -15.19 -13.79
C ARG A 181 23.62 -13.74 -14.09
N VAL A 182 24.35 -13.17 -15.05
CA VAL A 182 24.07 -11.84 -15.58
C VAL A 182 22.81 -11.91 -16.44
N LEU A 183 21.87 -11.00 -16.18
CA LEU A 183 20.60 -10.90 -16.91
C LEU A 183 20.63 -9.80 -17.98
N GLY A 184 21.42 -8.74 -17.75
CA GLY A 184 21.63 -7.64 -18.67
C GLY A 184 22.80 -6.77 -18.20
N ILE A 185 23.23 -5.83 -19.03
CA ILE A 185 24.21 -4.81 -18.66
C ILE A 185 23.65 -3.44 -19.04
N GLN A 186 23.49 -2.58 -18.04
CA GLN A 186 23.22 -1.17 -18.26
C GLN A 186 24.56 -0.45 -18.47
N ARG A 187 24.78 0.06 -19.69
CA ARG A 187 25.99 0.77 -20.07
C ARG A 187 26.02 2.17 -19.48
N CYS A 188 27.21 2.63 -19.12
CA CYS A 188 27.44 4.02 -18.68
C CYS A 188 26.97 5.09 -19.69
N LYS A 189 26.90 4.74 -20.99
CA LYS A 189 26.41 5.60 -22.08
C LYS A 189 24.88 5.56 -22.28
N GLY A 190 24.13 4.94 -21.38
CA GLY A 190 22.66 4.95 -21.38
C GLY A 190 22.00 3.88 -22.26
N GLY A 191 22.73 2.85 -22.70
CA GLY A 191 22.18 1.70 -23.41
C GLY A 191 21.98 0.48 -22.50
N TYR A 192 20.93 -0.29 -22.72
CA TYR A 192 20.71 -1.58 -22.05
C TYR A 192 21.00 -2.71 -23.04
N GLU A 193 21.90 -3.62 -22.67
CA GLU A 193 22.22 -4.82 -23.45
C GLU A 193 21.70 -6.06 -22.71
N ASP A 194 20.76 -6.78 -23.33
CA ASP A 194 20.19 -8.05 -22.85
C ASP A 194 20.73 -9.27 -23.60
N GLU A 195 21.10 -9.12 -24.87
CA GLU A 195 21.78 -10.15 -25.66
C GLU A 195 23.28 -10.25 -25.32
N LEU A 196 23.56 -10.80 -24.13
CA LEU A 196 24.92 -10.96 -23.64
C LEU A 196 25.62 -12.17 -24.25
N THR A 197 26.72 -11.93 -24.96
CA THR A 197 27.64 -12.98 -25.40
C THR A 197 28.84 -13.08 -24.46
N GLY A 198 29.57 -14.20 -24.48
CA GLY A 198 30.77 -14.38 -23.65
C GLY A 198 31.89 -13.34 -23.91
N ARG A 199 31.87 -12.70 -25.09
CA ARG A 199 32.80 -11.63 -25.48
C ARG A 199 32.43 -10.26 -24.93
N THR A 200 31.23 -10.12 -24.37
CA THR A 200 30.77 -8.86 -23.77
C THR A 200 31.67 -8.54 -22.58
N SER A 201 32.27 -7.36 -22.56
CA SER A 201 33.12 -6.91 -21.46
C SER A 201 32.36 -5.99 -20.50
N ALA A 202 32.69 -6.09 -19.22
CA ALA A 202 32.19 -5.21 -18.18
C ALA A 202 33.13 -3.98 -18.09
N VAL A 203 32.60 -2.79 -18.36
CA VAL A 203 33.39 -1.54 -18.37
C VAL A 203 33.11 -0.76 -17.09
N PRO A 204 34.09 -0.05 -16.51
CA PRO A 204 33.84 0.88 -15.41
C PRO A 204 32.69 1.84 -15.73
N GLY A 205 31.75 1.95 -14.80
CA GLY A 205 30.52 2.73 -14.94
C GLY A 205 29.32 1.93 -15.46
N ASP A 206 29.50 0.67 -15.86
CA ASP A 206 28.38 -0.22 -16.16
C ASP A 206 27.72 -0.76 -14.87
N VAL A 207 26.48 -1.23 -14.99
CA VAL A 207 25.76 -1.95 -13.93
C VAL A 207 25.27 -3.28 -14.50
N LEU A 208 25.63 -4.40 -13.86
CA LEU A 208 25.20 -5.76 -14.22
C LEU A 208 24.03 -6.24 -13.35
#